data_AF-A0A6L9YWK7-F1
#
_entry.id   AF-A0A6L9YWK7-F1
#
_cell.length_a   1.000
_cell.length_b   1.000
_cell.length_c   1.000
_cell.angle_alpha   90.00
_cell.angle_beta   90.00
_cell.angle_gamma   90.00
#
_symmetry.space_group_name_H-M   'P 1'
#
loop_
_entity.id
_entity.type
_entity.pdbx_description
1 polymer ?
#
loop_
_entity_poly.entity_id
_entity_poly.type
_entity_poly.pdbx_seq_one_letter_code
_entity_poly.pdbx_strand_id
1 'polypeptide(L)'
;MNREELLDNLCSCPSGIFDKVVTYLKPPAGTLSSEMSSQATRAAELLNWAEHSDGPTLEELEKCYRRAIVEQPSKVPIKFWKVILTSLLVTGLTTTIVVKMRGAGILEKWELQTFDLLMQQRQVLGPDKRLLVILIDPEDTKFLNQSPEETGQGARTLSDKNLNKLLGKLERFYPRVVGLDIFRAGNVDSEKYPQLKTILQKGNLIAICGGESESVNKRSQRAPDDVPIERIGFADVLLDWDDVVRRHYLAMTLKDSKPCKTNYIEAFSLNLALAYLQEEEGDFSRKDTEDDNFIQIGNTKFSPLELNVGAYLHSDSDVSGGIQVMLNYRPYRDYKKDIAQVLSLREFLKGEFPAQWVKDRIVLIGVDNNDDYHYTPYTKKGNAFNAGLPGVFLHAQMVSHILDVVTGQRPLIWTWLWWGDVFWLGVWSFAGSWLTWIAFLRNFWQRRLILELAFFNGIAFIVLYVMCWGFFSIGGWIPLVPSVITIVLADVTIMAYIVLSKEL
;
A
#
# COMPACT_ATOMS: atom_id res chain seq x y z
N MET A 1 63.39 30.48 2.71
CA MET A 1 63.39 29.10 3.26
C MET A 1 64.56 28.36 2.66
N ASN A 2 65.19 27.45 3.41
CA ASN A 2 66.21 26.58 2.82
C ASN A 2 65.54 25.45 2.00
N ARG A 3 66.32 24.73 1.19
CA ARG A 3 65.83 23.68 0.29
C ARG A 3 65.03 22.60 1.03
N GLU A 4 65.54 22.15 2.18
CA GLU A 4 64.91 21.10 3.00
C GLU A 4 63.60 21.56 3.61
N GLU A 5 63.55 22.80 4.10
CA GLU A 5 62.35 23.42 4.66
C GLU A 5 61.27 23.61 3.59
N LEU A 6 61.65 23.97 2.36
CA LEU A 6 60.71 24.07 1.23
C LEU A 6 60.20 22.70 0.76
N LEU A 7 61.06 21.67 0.80
CA LEU A 7 60.66 20.30 0.52
C LEU A 7 59.66 19.78 1.55
N ASP A 8 59.96 19.97 2.83
CA ASP A 8 59.07 19.54 3.92
C ASP A 8 57.72 20.25 3.82
N ASN A 9 57.74 21.56 3.56
CA ASN A 9 56.54 22.37 3.38
C ASN A 9 55.71 21.99 2.15
N LEU A 10 56.33 21.58 1.04
CA LEU A 10 55.61 21.10 -0.15
C LEU A 10 55.10 19.66 0.04
N CYS A 11 55.85 18.80 0.73
CA CYS A 11 55.42 17.43 1.06
C CYS A 11 54.23 17.41 2.02
N SER A 12 54.23 18.31 3.00
CA SER A 12 53.23 18.36 4.08
C SER A 12 52.07 19.32 3.82
N CYS A 13 52.07 20.07 2.71
CA CYS A 13 51.02 21.06 2.47
C CYS A 13 49.64 20.41 2.28
N PRO A 14 48.56 21.06 2.77
CA PRO A 14 47.19 20.64 2.54
C PRO A 14 46.89 20.36 1.06
N SER A 15 46.00 19.40 0.82
CA SER A 15 45.63 18.99 -0.54
C SER A 15 45.19 20.18 -1.40
N GLY A 16 45.71 20.27 -2.62
CA GLY A 16 45.41 21.34 -3.58
C GLY A 16 46.32 22.58 -3.47
N ILE A 17 47.09 22.76 -2.39
CA ILE A 17 48.15 23.80 -2.37
C ILE A 17 49.23 23.44 -3.39
N PHE A 18 49.70 22.19 -3.38
CA PHE A 18 50.73 21.73 -4.29
C PHE A 18 50.35 21.95 -5.77
N ASP A 19 49.11 21.59 -6.16
CA ASP A 19 48.65 21.75 -7.54
C ASP A 19 48.49 23.23 -7.93
N LYS A 20 48.10 24.12 -7.00
CA LYS A 20 48.13 25.58 -7.22
C LYS A 20 49.54 26.09 -7.47
N VAL A 21 50.52 25.62 -6.69
CA VAL A 21 51.94 25.99 -6.89
C VAL A 21 52.40 25.55 -8.27
N VAL A 22 52.11 24.31 -8.68
CA VAL A 22 52.39 23.80 -10.03
C VAL A 22 51.70 24.65 -11.10
N THR A 23 50.47 25.09 -10.87
CA THR A 23 49.72 25.94 -11.80
C THR A 23 50.31 27.34 -11.93
N TYR A 24 50.83 27.91 -10.84
CA TYR A 24 51.50 29.22 -10.88
C TYR A 24 52.83 29.16 -11.64
N LEU A 25 53.59 28.09 -11.46
CA LEU A 25 54.93 27.94 -12.04
C LEU A 25 54.93 27.38 -13.47
N LYS A 26 53.90 26.63 -13.86
CA LYS A 26 53.74 25.99 -15.18
C LYS A 26 55.01 25.25 -15.65
N PRO A 27 55.43 24.20 -14.93
CA PRO A 27 56.62 23.45 -15.31
C PRO A 27 56.44 22.82 -16.71
N PRO A 28 57.52 22.70 -17.50
CA PRO A 28 57.47 22.05 -18.81
C PRO A 28 56.89 20.63 -18.75
N ALA A 29 56.28 20.18 -19.85
CA ALA A 29 55.74 18.83 -19.93
C ALA A 29 56.87 17.79 -19.70
N GLY A 30 56.62 16.83 -18.81
CA GLY A 30 57.60 15.80 -18.42
C GLY A 30 58.46 16.16 -17.20
N THR A 31 58.33 17.37 -16.64
CA THR A 31 59.07 17.78 -15.43
C THR A 31 58.58 17.09 -14.17
N LEU A 32 57.27 16.83 -14.08
CA LEU A 32 56.63 16.15 -12.96
C LEU A 32 56.11 14.80 -13.40
N SER A 33 56.25 13.82 -12.51
CA SER A 33 55.59 12.52 -12.59
C SER A 33 54.06 12.66 -12.59
N SER A 34 53.38 11.60 -13.01
CA SER A 34 51.92 11.59 -13.17
C SER A 34 51.19 11.98 -11.88
N GLU A 35 49.95 12.45 -12.00
CA GLU A 35 49.08 12.77 -10.86
C GLU A 35 48.83 11.58 -9.91
N MET A 36 49.16 10.35 -10.33
CA MET A 36 49.09 9.14 -9.50
C MET A 36 50.31 8.96 -8.58
N SER A 37 51.37 9.75 -8.75
CA SER A 37 52.59 9.70 -7.94
C SER A 37 52.41 10.45 -6.62
N SER A 38 53.14 10.04 -5.59
CA SER A 38 53.00 10.65 -4.26
C SER A 38 53.36 12.15 -4.29
N GLN A 39 52.68 12.96 -3.46
CA GLN A 39 52.97 14.40 -3.34
C GLN A 39 54.43 14.65 -2.95
N ALA A 40 55.04 13.80 -2.13
CA ALA A 40 56.46 13.89 -1.77
C ALA A 40 57.38 13.68 -2.98
N THR A 41 57.06 12.72 -3.86
CA THR A 41 57.79 12.48 -5.11
C THR A 41 57.71 13.70 -6.04
N ARG A 42 56.49 14.19 -6.27
CA ARG A 42 56.26 15.36 -7.15
C ARG A 42 56.87 16.64 -6.55
N ALA A 43 56.89 16.79 -5.24
CA ALA A 43 57.54 17.91 -4.56
C ALA A 43 59.05 17.91 -4.74
N ALA A 44 59.69 16.73 -4.64
CA ALA A 44 61.12 16.59 -4.90
C ALA A 44 61.47 16.91 -6.37
N GLU A 45 60.66 16.46 -7.34
CA GLU A 45 60.83 16.77 -8.76
C GLU A 45 60.69 18.27 -9.05
N LEU A 46 59.68 18.92 -8.46
CA LEU A 46 59.45 20.35 -8.61
C LEU A 46 60.62 21.18 -8.06
N LEU A 47 61.19 20.75 -6.93
CA LEU A 47 62.38 21.36 -6.33
C LEU A 47 63.63 21.17 -7.20
N ASN A 48 63.84 19.96 -7.72
CA ASN A 48 64.97 19.69 -8.61
C ASN A 48 64.91 20.54 -9.89
N TRP A 49 63.71 20.75 -10.43
CA TRP A 49 63.51 21.65 -11.57
C TRP A 49 63.75 23.12 -11.19
N ALA A 50 63.27 23.57 -10.04
CA ALA A 50 63.49 24.94 -9.57
C ALA A 50 64.99 25.28 -9.35
N GLU A 51 65.83 24.28 -9.09
CA GLU A 51 67.29 24.42 -8.97
C GLU A 51 68.04 24.31 -10.32
N HIS A 52 67.34 23.91 -11.39
CA HIS A 52 67.93 23.80 -12.72
C HIS A 52 68.09 25.16 -13.40
N SER A 53 68.99 25.27 -14.38
CA SER A 53 69.33 26.55 -15.03
C SER A 53 68.19 27.20 -15.82
N ASP A 54 67.16 26.43 -16.16
CA ASP A 54 65.94 26.83 -16.86
C ASP A 54 64.71 26.88 -15.93
N GLY A 55 64.92 26.71 -14.62
CA GLY A 55 63.88 26.73 -13.59
C GLY A 55 63.65 28.12 -12.97
N PRO A 56 62.55 28.30 -12.23
CA PRO A 56 62.15 29.57 -11.63
C PRO A 56 62.97 30.00 -10.40
N THR A 57 64.02 29.26 -10.01
CA THR A 57 64.76 29.43 -8.72
C THR A 57 63.93 29.05 -7.49
N LEU A 58 64.63 28.73 -6.39
CA LEU A 58 63.99 28.40 -5.10
C LEU A 58 63.19 29.56 -4.51
N GLU A 59 63.60 30.81 -4.78
CA GLU A 59 62.95 32.01 -4.24
C GLU A 59 61.58 32.24 -4.89
N GLU A 60 61.46 32.01 -6.19
CA GLU A 60 60.18 32.13 -6.89
C GLU A 60 59.24 30.97 -6.54
N LEU A 61 59.77 29.75 -6.38
CA LEU A 61 59.00 28.60 -5.86
C LEU A 61 58.46 28.90 -4.46
N GLU A 62 59.27 29.45 -3.55
CA GLU A 62 58.83 29.88 -2.22
C GLU A 62 57.75 30.96 -2.31
N LYS A 63 57.90 31.94 -3.20
CA LYS A 63 56.91 33.01 -3.40
C LYS A 63 55.57 32.45 -3.89
N CYS A 64 55.59 31.50 -4.84
CA CYS A 64 54.40 30.80 -5.31
C CYS A 64 53.75 29.94 -4.22
N TYR A 65 54.56 29.27 -3.39
CA TYR A 65 54.07 28.52 -2.23
C TYR A 65 53.38 29.43 -1.21
N ARG A 66 54.02 30.53 -0.81
CA ARG A 66 53.44 31.52 0.10
C ARG A 66 52.15 32.12 -0.46
N ARG A 67 52.13 32.43 -1.76
CA ARG A 67 50.92 32.89 -2.45
C ARG A 67 49.80 31.84 -2.40
N ALA A 68 50.12 30.58 -2.65
CA ALA A 68 49.15 29.48 -2.61
C ALA A 68 48.54 29.27 -1.21
N ILE A 69 49.34 29.49 -0.15
CA ILE A 69 48.87 29.45 1.24
C ILE A 69 47.96 30.65 1.55
N VAL A 70 48.36 31.86 1.17
CA VAL A 70 47.59 33.08 1.46
C VAL A 70 46.27 33.11 0.68
N GLU A 71 46.27 32.60 -0.55
CA GLU A 71 45.07 32.43 -1.38
C GLU A 71 44.26 31.16 -1.03
N GLN A 72 44.57 30.47 0.08
CA GLN A 72 43.63 29.47 0.60
C GLN A 72 42.36 30.20 1.09
N PRO A 73 41.16 29.79 0.64
CA PRO A 73 39.93 30.29 1.24
C PRO A 73 39.95 29.93 2.71
N SER A 74 40.00 30.94 3.58
CA SER A 74 39.89 30.74 5.03
C SER A 74 38.56 30.06 5.31
N LYS A 75 38.57 28.90 5.99
CA LYS A 75 37.36 28.22 6.47
C LYS A 75 36.60 29.19 7.38
N VAL A 76 35.59 29.88 6.86
CA VAL A 76 34.69 30.67 7.70
C VAL A 76 33.91 29.66 8.53
N PRO A 77 34.00 29.67 9.87
CA PRO A 77 33.28 28.70 10.69
C PRO A 77 31.78 28.93 10.48
N ILE A 78 31.11 27.94 9.90
CA ILE A 78 29.66 27.94 9.75
C ILE A 78 29.06 27.96 11.15
N LYS A 79 28.38 29.05 11.50
CA LYS A 79 27.78 29.20 12.82
C LYS A 79 26.64 28.20 12.97
N PHE A 80 26.62 27.45 14.07
CA PHE A 80 25.61 26.41 14.33
C PHE A 80 24.15 26.89 14.20
N TRP A 81 23.85 28.13 14.58
CA TRP A 81 22.50 28.70 14.40
C TRP A 81 22.10 28.84 12.92
N LYS A 82 23.05 29.05 12.00
CA LYS A 82 22.79 29.06 10.56
C LYS A 82 22.40 27.67 10.05
N VAL A 83 23.05 26.62 10.57
CA VAL A 83 22.71 25.22 10.25
C VAL A 83 21.26 24.94 10.65
N ILE A 84 20.89 25.24 11.90
CA ILE A 84 19.52 25.04 12.38
C ILE A 84 18.51 25.87 11.56
N LEU A 85 18.80 27.15 11.34
CA LEU A 85 17.88 28.04 10.61
C LEU A 85 17.66 27.56 9.18
N THR A 86 18.73 27.20 8.46
CA THR A 86 18.62 26.69 7.09
C THR A 86 17.91 25.34 7.03
N SER A 87 18.18 24.41 7.98
CA SER A 87 17.45 23.15 8.09
C SER A 87 15.95 23.36 8.32
N LEU A 88 15.56 24.30 9.18
CA LEU A 88 14.15 24.62 9.44
C LEU A 88 13.46 25.25 8.21
N LEU A 89 14.14 26.16 7.51
CA LEU A 89 13.61 26.78 6.29
C LEU A 89 13.44 25.76 5.17
N VAL A 90 14.43 24.88 4.95
CA VAL A 90 14.34 23.79 3.98
C VAL A 90 13.22 22.83 4.35
N THR A 91 13.10 22.46 5.64
CA THR A 91 12.01 21.61 6.14
C THR A 91 10.63 22.18 5.81
N GLY A 92 10.41 23.46 6.07
CA GLY A 92 9.14 24.12 5.74
C GLY A 92 8.85 24.11 4.23
N LEU A 93 9.88 24.38 3.41
CA LEU A 93 9.76 24.42 1.95
C LEU A 93 9.44 23.04 1.36
N THR A 94 10.25 22.03 1.64
CA THR A 94 10.11 20.68 1.08
C THR A 94 8.84 20.00 1.58
N THR A 95 8.49 20.15 2.85
CA THR A 95 7.24 19.61 3.40
C THR A 95 6.04 20.23 2.68
N THR A 96 6.04 21.55 2.48
CA THR A 96 4.97 22.24 1.75
C THR A 96 4.86 21.74 0.31
N ILE A 97 5.99 21.55 -0.38
CA ILE A 97 6.01 21.02 -1.75
C ILE A 97 5.40 19.61 -1.79
N VAL A 98 5.85 18.71 -0.90
CA VAL A 98 5.39 17.32 -0.89
C VAL A 98 3.92 17.20 -0.49
N VAL A 99 3.45 17.99 0.49
CA VAL A 99 2.03 18.06 0.86
C VAL A 99 1.18 18.49 -0.34
N LYS A 100 1.64 19.50 -1.11
CA LYS A 100 0.94 19.93 -2.33
C LYS A 100 0.96 18.86 -3.43
N MET A 101 2.09 18.15 -3.62
CA MET A 101 2.17 17.05 -4.58
C MET A 101 1.21 15.91 -4.23
N ARG A 102 1.13 15.56 -2.93
CA ARG A 102 0.21 14.55 -2.42
C ARG A 102 -1.25 14.98 -2.58
N GLY A 103 -1.58 16.22 -2.23
CA GLY A 103 -2.91 16.81 -2.45
C GLY A 103 -3.29 16.99 -3.92
N ALA A 104 -2.33 16.87 -4.85
CA ALA A 104 -2.58 16.84 -6.29
C ALA A 104 -2.64 15.41 -6.87
N GLY A 105 -2.57 14.37 -6.02
CA GLY A 105 -2.67 12.96 -6.42
C GLY A 105 -1.41 12.40 -7.11
N ILE A 106 -0.33 13.19 -7.19
CA ILE A 106 0.90 12.79 -7.91
C ILE A 106 1.55 11.55 -7.27
N LEU A 107 1.43 11.41 -5.95
CA LEU A 107 2.06 10.34 -5.18
C LEU A 107 1.15 9.12 -4.97
N GLU A 108 -0.13 9.23 -5.30
CA GLU A 108 -1.16 8.23 -4.98
C GLU A 108 -0.77 6.83 -5.46
N LYS A 109 -0.38 6.71 -6.73
CA LYS A 109 0.08 5.44 -7.33
C LYS A 109 1.16 4.75 -6.50
N TRP A 110 2.16 5.49 -6.03
CA TRP A 110 3.31 4.92 -5.32
C TRP A 110 2.96 4.56 -3.88
N GLU A 111 2.10 5.36 -3.25
CA GLU A 111 1.60 5.09 -1.91
C GLU A 111 0.68 3.86 -1.88
N LEU A 112 -0.20 3.67 -2.89
CA LEU A 112 -1.04 2.48 -3.02
C LEU A 112 -0.22 1.21 -3.28
N GLN A 113 0.81 1.29 -4.13
CA GLN A 113 1.74 0.16 -4.31
C GLN A 113 2.49 -0.19 -3.02
N THR A 114 2.81 0.82 -2.21
CA THR A 114 3.43 0.61 -0.90
C THR A 114 2.44 0.00 0.08
N PHE A 115 1.18 0.44 0.08
CA PHE A 115 0.11 -0.19 0.85
C PHE A 115 0.00 -1.69 0.53
N ASP A 116 0.04 -2.05 -0.76
CA ASP A 116 -0.03 -3.45 -1.19
C ASP A 116 1.19 -4.25 -0.69
N LEU A 117 2.39 -3.68 -0.80
CA LEU A 117 3.61 -4.30 -0.31
C LEU A 117 3.54 -4.56 1.21
N LEU A 118 3.14 -3.56 1.99
CA LEU A 118 3.00 -3.67 3.44
C LEU A 118 1.91 -4.69 3.80
N MET A 119 0.82 -4.74 3.02
CA MET A 119 -0.24 -5.73 3.18
C MET A 119 0.28 -7.16 2.99
N GLN A 120 1.05 -7.42 1.93
CA GLN A 120 1.63 -8.73 1.60
C GLN A 120 2.67 -9.22 2.62
N GLN A 121 3.35 -8.31 3.32
CA GLN A 121 4.43 -8.64 4.26
C GLN A 121 3.96 -9.16 5.61
N ARG A 122 2.65 -9.16 5.85
CA ARG A 122 2.07 -9.64 7.11
C ARG A 122 2.07 -11.16 7.17
N GLN A 123 2.19 -11.68 8.38
CA GLN A 123 2.20 -13.12 8.61
C GLN A 123 0.82 -13.72 8.33
N VAL A 124 0.79 -14.88 7.66
CA VAL A 124 -0.44 -15.63 7.39
C VAL A 124 -1.06 -16.08 8.71
N LEU A 125 -2.33 -15.72 8.90
CA LEU A 125 -3.09 -16.03 10.13
C LEU A 125 -3.76 -17.41 10.07
N GLY A 126 -4.00 -17.93 8.86
CA GLY A 126 -4.83 -19.12 8.63
C GLY A 126 -6.32 -18.75 8.45
N PRO A 127 -7.16 -19.75 8.11
CA PRO A 127 -8.53 -19.52 7.68
C PRO A 127 -9.42 -19.03 8.82
N ASP A 128 -10.41 -18.20 8.47
CA ASP A 128 -11.45 -17.78 9.42
C ASP A 128 -12.35 -18.97 9.78
N LYS A 129 -12.35 -19.34 11.05
CA LYS A 129 -13.12 -20.48 11.58
C LYS A 129 -14.62 -20.24 11.52
N ARG A 130 -15.10 -19.01 11.35
CA ARG A 130 -16.53 -18.69 11.22
C ARG A 130 -17.04 -18.90 9.80
N LEU A 131 -16.15 -19.03 8.81
CA LEU A 131 -16.50 -19.06 7.40
C LEU A 131 -16.23 -20.42 6.74
N LEU A 132 -17.22 -20.96 6.04
CA LEU A 132 -17.09 -22.07 5.11
C LEU A 132 -17.43 -21.59 3.70
N VAL A 133 -16.62 -21.92 2.71
CA VAL A 133 -16.92 -21.72 1.29
C VAL A 133 -17.28 -23.06 0.66
N ILE A 134 -18.49 -23.17 0.11
CA ILE A 134 -18.86 -24.22 -0.83
C ILE A 134 -18.55 -23.68 -2.23
N LEU A 135 -17.43 -24.13 -2.78
CA LEU A 135 -16.92 -23.69 -4.08
C LEU A 135 -17.49 -24.55 -5.20
N ILE A 136 -18.04 -23.91 -6.22
CA ILE A 136 -18.50 -24.55 -7.44
C ILE A 136 -17.40 -24.38 -8.47
N ASP A 137 -16.71 -25.47 -8.79
CA ASP A 137 -15.64 -25.46 -9.78
C ASP A 137 -16.11 -26.03 -11.14
N PRO A 138 -15.30 -25.92 -12.21
CA PRO A 138 -15.68 -26.45 -13.52
C PRO A 138 -15.95 -27.97 -13.56
N GLU A 139 -15.37 -28.76 -12.65
CA GLU A 139 -15.62 -30.20 -12.57
C GLU A 139 -17.01 -30.49 -11.98
N ASP A 140 -17.50 -29.62 -11.10
CA ASP A 140 -18.84 -29.74 -10.50
C ASP A 140 -19.96 -29.64 -11.55
N THR A 141 -19.76 -28.88 -12.63
CA THR A 141 -20.73 -28.80 -13.73
C THR A 141 -20.93 -30.15 -14.41
N LYS A 142 -19.85 -30.92 -14.60
CA LYS A 142 -19.93 -32.29 -15.12
C LYS A 142 -20.59 -33.23 -14.11
N PHE A 143 -20.23 -33.11 -12.83
CA PHE A 143 -20.82 -33.92 -11.76
C PHE A 143 -22.35 -33.74 -11.64
N LEU A 144 -22.83 -32.52 -11.83
CA LEU A 144 -24.25 -32.20 -11.75
C LEU A 144 -25.07 -32.59 -13.00
N ASN A 145 -24.41 -33.01 -14.08
CA ASN A 145 -25.03 -33.23 -15.40
C ASN A 145 -25.90 -32.03 -15.86
N GLN A 146 -25.48 -30.81 -15.51
CA GLN A 146 -26.23 -29.60 -15.85
C GLN A 146 -25.83 -29.12 -17.25
N SER A 147 -26.81 -28.81 -18.10
CA SER A 147 -26.51 -28.25 -19.43
C SER A 147 -26.33 -26.72 -19.35
N PRO A 148 -25.55 -26.12 -20.27
CA PRO A 148 -25.50 -24.66 -20.40
C PRO A 148 -26.87 -24.03 -20.67
N GLU A 149 -27.79 -24.77 -21.29
CA GLU A 149 -29.16 -24.32 -21.58
C GLU A 149 -30.02 -24.23 -20.31
N GLU A 150 -29.86 -25.16 -19.35
CA GLU A 150 -30.57 -25.14 -18.06
C GLU A 150 -30.14 -23.99 -17.15
N THR A 151 -28.94 -23.48 -17.34
CA THR A 151 -28.32 -22.42 -16.51
C THR A 151 -28.24 -21.08 -17.24
N GLY A 152 -28.49 -21.04 -18.55
CA GLY A 152 -28.34 -19.87 -19.42
C GLY A 152 -26.92 -19.31 -19.55
N GLN A 153 -25.98 -19.73 -18.68
CA GLN A 153 -24.64 -19.15 -18.53
C GLN A 153 -23.55 -20.17 -18.11
N GLY A 154 -23.82 -21.49 -18.12
CA GLY A 154 -22.83 -22.53 -17.77
C GLY A 154 -22.51 -22.62 -16.27
N ALA A 155 -21.26 -22.97 -15.90
CA ALA A 155 -20.78 -23.12 -14.51
C ALA A 155 -20.88 -21.86 -13.62
N ARG A 156 -21.44 -20.77 -14.16
CA ARG A 156 -21.60 -19.46 -13.51
C ARG A 156 -22.81 -19.41 -12.58
N THR A 157 -23.68 -20.43 -12.62
CA THR A 157 -24.87 -20.52 -11.77
C THR A 157 -25.31 -21.97 -11.58
N LEU A 158 -26.28 -22.19 -10.69
CA LEU A 158 -26.91 -23.48 -10.44
C LEU A 158 -28.35 -23.49 -10.95
N SER A 159 -28.76 -24.56 -11.60
CA SER A 159 -30.19 -24.78 -11.90
C SER A 159 -30.99 -24.94 -10.61
N ASP A 160 -32.28 -24.58 -10.63
CA ASP A 160 -33.17 -24.71 -9.46
C ASP A 160 -33.18 -26.13 -8.89
N LYS A 161 -33.03 -27.15 -9.74
CA LYS A 161 -32.88 -28.56 -9.33
C LYS A 161 -31.68 -28.75 -8.40
N ASN A 162 -30.52 -28.25 -8.82
CA ASN A 162 -29.24 -28.43 -8.13
C ASN A 162 -29.15 -27.52 -6.90
N LEU A 163 -29.69 -26.31 -6.99
CA LEU A 163 -29.80 -25.39 -5.86
C LEU A 163 -30.74 -25.96 -4.77
N ASN A 164 -31.90 -26.51 -5.15
CA ASN A 164 -32.80 -27.20 -4.23
C ASN A 164 -32.10 -28.37 -3.52
N LYS A 165 -31.31 -29.17 -4.27
CA LYS A 165 -30.53 -30.29 -3.71
C LYS A 165 -29.45 -29.81 -2.74
N LEU A 166 -28.71 -28.75 -3.09
CA LEU A 166 -27.67 -28.16 -2.27
C LEU A 166 -28.25 -27.58 -0.98
N LEU A 167 -29.19 -26.65 -1.09
CA LEU A 167 -29.76 -25.96 0.06
C LEU A 167 -30.57 -26.90 0.95
N GLY A 168 -31.36 -27.81 0.37
CA GLY A 168 -32.12 -28.79 1.16
C GLY A 168 -31.23 -29.81 1.91
N LYS A 169 -30.00 -30.02 1.45
CA LYS A 169 -28.98 -30.75 2.23
C LYS A 169 -28.34 -29.86 3.29
N LEU A 170 -28.03 -28.61 2.94
CA LEU A 170 -27.38 -27.63 3.81
C LEU A 170 -28.20 -27.30 5.06
N GLU A 171 -29.51 -27.13 4.92
CA GLU A 171 -30.42 -26.88 6.06
C GLU A 171 -30.31 -27.94 7.17
N ARG A 172 -30.02 -29.20 6.81
CA ARG A 172 -29.92 -30.31 7.78
C ARG A 172 -28.69 -30.21 8.69
N PHE A 173 -27.73 -29.37 8.33
CA PHE A 173 -26.52 -29.14 9.11
C PHE A 173 -26.58 -27.85 9.94
N TYR A 174 -27.70 -27.12 9.89
CA TYR A 174 -27.95 -25.92 10.69
C TYR A 174 -26.81 -24.88 10.59
N PRO A 175 -26.49 -24.38 9.38
CA PRO A 175 -25.64 -23.21 9.25
C PRO A 175 -26.30 -22.03 9.94
N ARG A 176 -25.52 -21.06 10.43
CA ARG A 176 -26.09 -19.85 11.04
C ARG A 176 -26.66 -18.93 9.97
N VAL A 177 -25.91 -18.71 8.90
CA VAL A 177 -26.35 -17.92 7.75
C VAL A 177 -25.74 -18.48 6.48
N VAL A 178 -26.49 -18.40 5.38
CA VAL A 178 -26.05 -18.87 4.06
C VAL A 178 -25.97 -17.67 3.12
N GLY A 179 -24.78 -17.38 2.59
CA GLY A 179 -24.59 -16.38 1.55
C GLY A 179 -24.55 -17.04 0.18
N LEU A 180 -25.47 -16.67 -0.71
CA LEU A 180 -25.49 -17.13 -2.09
C LEU A 180 -24.87 -16.07 -3.00
N ASP A 181 -23.56 -16.21 -3.26
CA ASP A 181 -22.78 -15.34 -4.14
C ASP A 181 -22.86 -15.82 -5.60
N ILE A 182 -24.09 -15.94 -6.08
CA ILE A 182 -24.42 -16.39 -7.44
C ILE A 182 -25.64 -15.61 -7.89
N PHE A 183 -25.52 -14.93 -9.03
CA PHE A 183 -26.65 -14.24 -9.62
C PHE A 183 -27.70 -15.23 -10.12
N ARG A 184 -28.97 -14.93 -9.83
CA ARG A 184 -30.11 -15.74 -10.26
C ARG A 184 -31.18 -14.84 -10.87
N ALA A 185 -31.55 -15.14 -12.11
CA ALA A 185 -32.64 -14.48 -12.80
C ALA A 185 -33.95 -15.28 -12.65
N GLY A 186 -35.04 -14.60 -12.30
CA GLY A 186 -36.40 -15.15 -12.35
C GLY A 186 -36.88 -15.85 -11.07
N ASN A 187 -38.13 -16.31 -11.13
CA ASN A 187 -38.82 -16.99 -10.03
C ASN A 187 -38.52 -18.48 -10.03
N VAL A 188 -38.47 -19.10 -8.84
CA VAL A 188 -38.50 -20.55 -8.69
C VAL A 188 -39.83 -21.09 -9.24
N ASP A 189 -39.76 -22.16 -10.03
CA ASP A 189 -40.94 -22.98 -10.31
C ASP A 189 -41.43 -23.62 -9.00
N SER A 190 -42.42 -23.00 -8.39
CA SER A 190 -42.93 -23.40 -7.08
C SER A 190 -43.69 -24.72 -7.09
N GLU A 191 -44.19 -25.16 -8.24
CA GLU A 191 -44.85 -26.45 -8.38
C GLU A 191 -43.79 -27.57 -8.36
N LYS A 192 -42.64 -27.32 -8.98
CA LYS A 192 -41.55 -28.30 -9.10
C LYS A 192 -40.62 -28.31 -7.89
N TYR A 193 -40.33 -27.16 -7.28
CA TYR A 193 -39.38 -27.03 -6.16
C TYR A 193 -39.96 -26.20 -4.99
N PRO A 194 -41.01 -26.68 -4.30
CA PRO A 194 -41.63 -25.96 -3.19
C PRO A 194 -40.70 -25.74 -2.00
N GLN A 195 -39.76 -26.67 -1.76
CA GLN A 195 -38.76 -26.54 -0.69
C GLN A 195 -37.81 -25.37 -0.99
N LEU A 196 -37.22 -25.29 -2.19
CA LEU A 196 -36.35 -24.18 -2.59
C LEU A 196 -37.03 -22.83 -2.40
N LYS A 197 -38.29 -22.69 -2.83
CA LYS A 197 -39.06 -21.46 -2.61
C LYS A 197 -39.19 -21.12 -1.13
N THR A 198 -39.45 -22.12 -0.28
CA THR A 198 -39.53 -21.93 1.18
C THR A 198 -38.19 -21.46 1.75
N ILE A 199 -37.07 -22.04 1.32
CA ILE A 199 -35.72 -21.63 1.75
C ILE A 199 -35.44 -20.17 1.35
N LEU A 200 -35.73 -19.82 0.10
CA LEU A 200 -35.54 -18.44 -0.38
C LEU A 200 -36.42 -17.44 0.39
N GLN A 201 -37.66 -17.79 0.71
CA GLN A 201 -38.62 -16.91 1.37
C GLN A 201 -38.52 -16.83 2.90
N LYS A 202 -38.08 -17.89 3.58
CA LYS A 202 -38.11 -18.01 5.05
C LYS A 202 -36.82 -18.53 5.69
N GLY A 203 -35.84 -18.95 4.90
CA GLY A 203 -34.57 -19.45 5.43
C GLY A 203 -33.65 -18.33 5.92
N ASN A 204 -32.45 -18.72 6.32
CA ASN A 204 -31.33 -17.83 6.67
C ASN A 204 -30.41 -17.54 5.48
N LEU A 205 -30.96 -17.59 4.26
CA LEU A 205 -30.23 -17.31 3.04
C LEU A 205 -30.25 -15.82 2.72
N ILE A 206 -29.07 -15.26 2.43
CA ILE A 206 -28.87 -13.91 1.90
C ILE A 206 -28.44 -14.07 0.44
N ALA A 207 -29.14 -13.38 -0.46
CA ALA A 207 -28.87 -13.38 -1.90
C ALA A 207 -28.22 -12.08 -2.35
N ILE A 208 -27.65 -12.10 -3.56
CA ILE A 208 -26.99 -10.94 -4.15
C ILE A 208 -27.85 -10.22 -5.20
N CYS A 209 -27.54 -8.95 -5.40
CA CYS A 209 -27.93 -8.14 -6.56
C CYS A 209 -26.72 -7.32 -7.05
N GLY A 210 -26.73 -6.86 -8.30
CA GLY A 210 -25.72 -5.94 -8.82
C GLY A 210 -26.23 -4.52 -8.76
N GLY A 211 -25.42 -3.59 -8.27
CA GLY A 211 -25.80 -2.21 -8.03
C GLY A 211 -25.70 -1.34 -9.29
N GLU A 212 -24.48 -0.98 -9.67
CA GLU A 212 -24.19 0.07 -10.66
C GLU A 212 -23.22 -0.35 -11.78
N SER A 213 -22.80 -1.62 -11.87
CA SER A 213 -21.89 -2.07 -12.94
C SER A 213 -22.45 -1.81 -14.34
N GLU A 214 -21.81 -0.90 -15.10
CA GLU A 214 -22.15 -0.60 -16.49
C GLU A 214 -21.69 -1.69 -17.47
N SER A 215 -20.74 -2.55 -17.06
CA SER A 215 -20.06 -3.51 -17.93
C SER A 215 -20.76 -4.86 -18.08
N VAL A 216 -21.83 -5.13 -17.32
CA VAL A 216 -22.55 -6.41 -17.33
C VAL A 216 -23.99 -6.20 -17.76
N ASN A 217 -24.58 -7.19 -18.44
CA ASN A 217 -25.99 -7.16 -18.80
C ASN A 217 -26.86 -7.06 -17.52
N LYS A 218 -27.36 -5.85 -17.23
CA LYS A 218 -28.10 -5.47 -16.01
C LYS A 218 -29.29 -6.40 -15.68
N ARG A 219 -29.84 -7.13 -16.67
CA ARG A 219 -30.91 -8.12 -16.41
C ARG A 219 -30.43 -9.35 -15.64
N SER A 220 -29.17 -9.73 -15.81
CA SER A 220 -28.60 -10.92 -15.16
C SER A 220 -28.17 -10.69 -13.71
N GLN A 221 -28.16 -9.45 -13.24
CA GLN A 221 -27.75 -9.07 -11.88
C GLN A 221 -28.92 -8.65 -10.98
N ARG A 222 -30.17 -8.88 -11.42
CA ARG A 222 -31.35 -8.53 -10.63
C ARG A 222 -31.48 -9.44 -9.41
N ALA A 223 -31.89 -8.87 -8.29
CA ALA A 223 -32.22 -9.60 -7.09
C ALA A 223 -33.30 -10.66 -7.37
N PRO A 224 -33.21 -11.86 -6.78
CA PRO A 224 -34.25 -12.87 -6.90
C PRO A 224 -35.58 -12.38 -6.32
N ASP A 225 -36.67 -12.53 -7.06
CA ASP A 225 -38.00 -12.09 -6.64
C ASP A 225 -38.49 -12.84 -5.39
N ASP A 226 -38.12 -14.12 -5.24
CA ASP A 226 -38.48 -14.99 -4.11
C ASP A 226 -37.76 -14.67 -2.79
N VAL A 227 -36.77 -13.78 -2.78
CA VAL A 227 -36.02 -13.39 -1.57
C VAL A 227 -36.49 -12.02 -1.06
N PRO A 228 -36.85 -11.90 0.24
CA PRO A 228 -37.19 -10.62 0.88
C PRO A 228 -36.05 -9.60 0.80
N ILE A 229 -36.39 -8.31 0.81
CA ILE A 229 -35.43 -7.22 0.61
C ILE A 229 -34.37 -7.15 1.72
N GLU A 230 -34.74 -7.51 2.94
CA GLU A 230 -33.86 -7.54 4.12
C GLU A 230 -32.77 -8.62 4.01
N ARG A 231 -32.94 -9.58 3.08
CA ARG A 231 -32.01 -10.67 2.81
C ARG A 231 -31.39 -10.57 1.42
N ILE A 232 -31.35 -9.36 0.87
CA ILE A 232 -30.64 -9.05 -0.38
C ILE A 232 -29.55 -8.02 -0.04
N GLY A 233 -28.32 -8.27 -0.49
CA GLY A 233 -27.24 -7.29 -0.45
C GLY A 233 -26.55 -7.17 -1.79
N PHE A 234 -25.99 -6.00 -2.11
CA PHE A 234 -25.29 -5.85 -3.39
C PHE A 234 -23.89 -6.50 -3.34
N ALA A 235 -23.46 -7.05 -4.47
CA ALA A 235 -22.17 -7.73 -4.61
C ALA A 235 -21.07 -6.88 -5.30
N ASP A 236 -21.39 -5.64 -5.66
CA ASP A 236 -20.45 -4.75 -6.35
C ASP A 236 -19.16 -4.52 -5.54
N VAL A 237 -18.05 -4.53 -6.25
CA VAL A 237 -16.71 -4.27 -5.72
C VAL A 237 -16.25 -2.88 -6.10
N LEU A 238 -15.39 -2.27 -5.28
CA LEU A 238 -14.75 -0.99 -5.60
C LEU A 238 -13.36 -1.25 -6.20
N LEU A 239 -13.16 -0.78 -7.43
CA LEU A 239 -11.90 -0.88 -8.15
C LEU A 239 -11.18 0.47 -8.06
N ASP A 240 -9.90 0.44 -7.66
CA ASP A 240 -9.03 1.60 -7.83
C ASP A 240 -8.59 1.73 -9.30
N TRP A 241 -7.91 2.82 -9.65
CA TRP A 241 -7.46 3.13 -11.02
C TRP A 241 -6.60 2.03 -11.68
N ASP A 242 -6.02 1.13 -10.88
CA ASP A 242 -5.21 -0.02 -11.32
C ASP A 242 -5.93 -1.37 -11.26
N ASP A 243 -7.27 -1.35 -11.17
CA ASP A 243 -8.18 -2.50 -11.05
C ASP A 243 -8.04 -3.29 -9.74
N VAL A 244 -7.28 -2.81 -8.75
CA VAL A 244 -7.07 -3.52 -7.47
C VAL A 244 -8.12 -3.11 -6.45
N VAL A 245 -8.73 -4.10 -5.80
CA VAL A 245 -9.68 -3.90 -4.71
C VAL A 245 -8.91 -3.65 -3.40
N ARG A 246 -8.89 -2.41 -2.93
CA ARG A 246 -8.29 -2.04 -1.61
C ARG A 246 -9.31 -1.55 -0.60
N ARG A 247 -10.51 -1.25 -1.07
CA ARG A 247 -11.63 -0.67 -0.34
C ARG A 247 -12.86 -1.55 -0.59
N HIS A 248 -13.81 -1.53 0.33
CA HIS A 248 -15.10 -2.17 0.12
C HIS A 248 -16.24 -1.32 0.66
N TYR A 249 -17.40 -1.46 0.01
CA TYR A 249 -18.62 -0.82 0.46
C TYR A 249 -19.26 -1.59 1.62
N LEU A 250 -19.92 -0.84 2.49
CA LEU A 250 -20.81 -1.33 3.53
C LEU A 250 -22.27 -1.07 3.19
N ALA A 251 -22.56 0.07 2.56
CA ALA A 251 -23.89 0.42 2.03
C ALA A 251 -23.74 1.40 0.88
N MET A 252 -24.76 1.51 0.01
CA MET A 252 -24.80 2.49 -1.08
C MET A 252 -26.23 2.93 -1.40
N THR A 253 -26.34 4.08 -2.06
CA THR A 253 -27.59 4.57 -2.65
C THR A 253 -27.52 4.46 -4.17
N LEU A 254 -28.23 3.49 -4.73
CA LEU A 254 -28.35 3.24 -6.15
C LEU A 254 -29.17 4.33 -6.85
N LYS A 255 -28.74 4.69 -8.07
CA LYS A 255 -29.52 5.56 -8.97
C LYS A 255 -30.82 4.91 -9.46
N ASP A 256 -30.83 3.59 -9.63
CA ASP A 256 -32.00 2.81 -10.04
C ASP A 256 -32.19 1.66 -9.05
N SER A 257 -33.36 1.59 -8.40
CA SER A 257 -33.73 0.50 -7.49
C SER A 257 -33.99 -0.82 -8.20
N LYS A 258 -34.24 -0.84 -9.52
CA LYS A 258 -34.67 -2.06 -10.22
C LYS A 258 -33.76 -3.28 -10.01
N PRO A 259 -32.43 -3.17 -9.94
CA PRO A 259 -31.58 -4.31 -9.68
C PRO A 259 -31.75 -4.88 -8.26
N CYS A 260 -31.92 -4.04 -7.25
CA CYS A 260 -31.92 -4.45 -5.84
C CYS A 260 -33.25 -4.24 -5.10
N LYS A 261 -34.35 -3.88 -5.79
CA LYS A 261 -35.69 -3.54 -5.27
C LYS A 261 -35.77 -2.28 -4.39
N THR A 262 -34.65 -1.69 -4.00
CA THR A 262 -34.53 -0.47 -3.18
C THR A 262 -33.42 0.43 -3.71
N ASN A 263 -33.48 1.73 -3.43
CA ASN A 263 -32.40 2.65 -3.75
C ASN A 263 -31.28 2.55 -2.70
N TYR A 264 -31.60 2.54 -1.41
CA TYR A 264 -30.60 2.34 -0.35
C TYR A 264 -30.46 0.84 -0.04
N ILE A 265 -29.25 0.31 -0.20
CA ILE A 265 -28.96 -1.13 -0.08
C ILE A 265 -27.65 -1.35 0.69
N GLU A 266 -27.63 -2.36 1.54
CA GLU A 266 -26.45 -2.80 2.28
C GLU A 266 -25.63 -3.81 1.47
N ALA A 267 -24.32 -3.83 1.72
CA ALA A 267 -23.42 -4.75 1.04
C ALA A 267 -23.74 -6.20 1.44
N PHE A 268 -23.60 -7.13 0.50
CA PHE A 268 -23.76 -8.55 0.76
C PHE A 268 -22.90 -9.02 1.95
N SER A 269 -21.65 -8.54 2.02
CA SER A 269 -20.74 -8.84 3.12
C SER A 269 -21.18 -8.28 4.48
N LEU A 270 -21.83 -7.11 4.49
CA LEU A 270 -22.37 -6.52 5.72
C LEU A 270 -23.58 -7.31 6.22
N ASN A 271 -24.53 -7.62 5.34
CA ASN A 271 -25.72 -8.39 5.71
C ASN A 271 -25.35 -9.76 6.29
N LEU A 272 -24.37 -10.45 5.71
CA LEU A 272 -23.86 -11.72 6.24
C LEU A 272 -23.25 -11.57 7.63
N ALA A 273 -22.42 -10.54 7.83
CA ALA A 273 -21.80 -10.29 9.12
C ALA A 273 -22.85 -9.95 10.19
N LEU A 274 -23.81 -9.08 9.87
CA LEU A 274 -24.90 -8.71 10.78
C LEU A 274 -25.77 -9.92 11.14
N ALA A 275 -26.19 -10.72 10.16
CA ALA A 275 -27.00 -11.92 10.41
C ALA A 275 -26.26 -12.94 11.27
N TYR A 276 -24.95 -13.10 11.11
CA TYR A 276 -24.15 -13.96 11.98
C TYR A 276 -24.06 -13.42 13.41
N LEU A 277 -23.85 -12.10 13.56
CA LEU A 277 -23.69 -11.42 14.84
C LEU A 277 -24.99 -11.29 15.64
N GLN A 278 -26.16 -11.34 14.99
CA GLN A 278 -27.46 -11.28 15.67
C GLN A 278 -27.66 -12.41 16.69
N GLU A 279 -27.04 -13.57 16.47
CA GLU A 279 -27.13 -14.73 17.37
C GLU A 279 -25.89 -14.88 18.26
N GLU A 280 -24.90 -13.99 18.17
CA GLU A 280 -23.71 -14.00 19.04
C GLU A 280 -24.00 -13.43 20.43
N GLU A 281 -23.29 -13.93 21.44
CA GLU A 281 -23.34 -13.38 22.79
C GLU A 281 -22.62 -12.03 22.86
N GLY A 282 -23.37 -10.94 22.98
CA GLY A 282 -22.83 -9.58 23.13
C GLY A 282 -23.75 -8.51 22.54
N ASP A 283 -23.44 -7.23 22.77
CA ASP A 283 -24.09 -6.13 22.03
C ASP A 283 -23.38 -5.92 20.70
N PHE A 284 -23.77 -6.72 19.70
CA PHE A 284 -23.32 -6.58 18.30
C PHE A 284 -24.47 -6.14 17.39
N SER A 285 -25.53 -5.58 17.96
CA SER A 285 -26.65 -5.05 17.20
C SER A 285 -26.20 -3.88 16.33
N ARG A 286 -26.76 -3.79 15.11
CA ARG A 286 -26.67 -2.56 14.32
C ARG A 286 -27.46 -1.48 15.07
N LYS A 287 -26.82 -0.34 15.30
CA LYS A 287 -27.45 0.81 15.94
C LYS A 287 -27.95 1.74 14.85
N ASP A 288 -29.26 1.98 14.85
CA ASP A 288 -29.84 3.00 13.99
C ASP A 288 -29.40 4.37 14.52
N THR A 289 -28.68 5.11 13.68
CA THR A 289 -28.22 6.46 13.98
C THR A 289 -28.96 7.44 13.09
N GLU A 290 -29.30 8.62 13.61
CA GLU A 290 -29.88 9.70 12.79
C GLU A 290 -28.90 10.24 11.73
N ASP A 291 -27.60 9.94 11.89
CA ASP A 291 -26.56 10.24 10.93
C ASP A 291 -26.35 9.06 9.97
N ASP A 292 -26.88 9.18 8.76
CA ASP A 292 -26.75 8.20 7.68
C ASP A 292 -25.31 8.08 7.14
N ASN A 293 -24.38 8.91 7.63
CA ASN A 293 -23.01 8.90 7.12
C ASN A 293 -22.18 7.74 7.66
N PHE A 294 -22.59 7.00 8.70
CA PHE A 294 -21.77 5.90 9.20
C PHE A 294 -22.60 4.69 9.61
N ILE A 295 -21.94 3.54 9.69
CA ILE A 295 -22.56 2.31 10.22
C ILE A 295 -21.95 2.02 11.58
N GLN A 296 -22.80 1.79 12.58
CA GLN A 296 -22.37 1.39 13.92
C GLN A 296 -22.89 -0.02 14.24
N ILE A 297 -21.95 -0.89 14.61
CA ILE A 297 -22.23 -2.28 15.03
C ILE A 297 -21.67 -2.44 16.43
N GLY A 298 -22.55 -2.59 17.43
CA GLY A 298 -22.17 -2.58 18.83
C GLY A 298 -21.47 -1.28 19.23
N ASN A 299 -20.18 -1.37 19.57
CA ASN A 299 -19.34 -0.22 19.93
C ASN A 299 -18.40 0.24 18.80
N THR A 300 -18.40 -0.46 17.66
CA THR A 300 -17.53 -0.16 16.54
C THR A 300 -18.24 0.76 15.56
N LYS A 301 -17.59 1.90 15.26
CA LYS A 301 -18.02 2.86 14.24
C LYS A 301 -17.24 2.64 12.94
N PHE A 302 -17.95 2.32 11.86
CA PHE A 302 -17.42 2.32 10.49
C PHE A 302 -17.73 3.68 9.85
N SER A 303 -16.81 4.62 10.04
CA SER A 303 -16.88 5.93 9.39
C SER A 303 -16.51 5.81 7.92
N PRO A 304 -17.09 6.64 7.03
CA PRO A 304 -16.64 6.76 5.66
C PRO A 304 -15.18 7.17 5.61
N LEU A 305 -14.53 6.83 4.50
CA LEU A 305 -13.26 7.43 4.15
C LEU A 305 -13.49 8.94 3.94
N GLU A 306 -12.94 9.76 4.84
CA GLU A 306 -12.96 11.22 4.70
C GLU A 306 -12.24 11.67 3.41
N LEU A 307 -12.53 12.90 2.96
CA LEU A 307 -11.77 13.55 1.90
C LEU A 307 -10.27 13.54 2.27
N ASN A 308 -9.46 12.80 1.50
CA ASN A 308 -8.01 12.60 1.69
C ASN A 308 -7.60 11.60 2.79
N VAL A 309 -8.25 10.44 2.90
CA VAL A 309 -7.72 9.33 3.69
C VAL A 309 -6.47 8.72 3.05
N GLY A 310 -5.34 8.83 3.75
CA GLY A 310 -4.08 8.24 3.30
C GLY A 310 -3.66 8.80 1.94
N ALA A 311 -3.47 7.94 0.96
CA ALA A 311 -3.03 8.34 -0.37
C ALA A 311 -4.15 8.78 -1.32
N TYR A 312 -5.41 8.51 -0.99
CA TYR A 312 -6.53 8.68 -1.91
C TYR A 312 -6.92 10.16 -2.05
N LEU A 313 -6.74 10.71 -3.25
CA LEU A 313 -7.31 12.00 -3.61
C LEU A 313 -8.76 11.78 -4.10
N HIS A 314 -9.74 12.16 -3.30
CA HIS A 314 -11.15 11.99 -3.69
C HIS A 314 -11.58 13.08 -4.68
N SER A 315 -12.19 12.69 -5.80
CA SER A 315 -13.11 13.54 -6.56
C SER A 315 -14.54 13.33 -6.06
N ASP A 316 -15.43 14.32 -6.23
CA ASP A 316 -16.84 14.23 -5.81
C ASP A 316 -17.58 12.99 -6.36
N SER A 317 -17.08 12.39 -7.45
CA SER A 317 -17.58 11.14 -8.03
C SER A 317 -17.33 9.89 -7.17
N ASP A 318 -16.26 9.85 -6.36
CA ASP A 318 -15.91 8.71 -5.48
C ASP A 318 -16.67 8.74 -4.15
N VAL A 319 -17.12 9.93 -3.72
CA VAL A 319 -17.86 10.17 -2.47
C VAL A 319 -19.36 9.91 -2.62
N SER A 320 -19.89 9.95 -3.84
CA SER A 320 -21.34 9.96 -4.10
C SER A 320 -22.03 8.59 -4.00
N GLY A 321 -21.30 7.49 -3.83
CA GLY A 321 -21.85 6.14 -4.00
C GLY A 321 -22.33 5.46 -2.72
N GLY A 322 -21.64 5.60 -1.59
CA GLY A 322 -21.95 4.82 -0.39
C GLY A 322 -20.89 4.85 0.71
N ILE A 323 -21.18 4.18 1.83
CA ILE A 323 -20.26 4.06 2.98
C ILE A 323 -19.16 3.07 2.63
N GLN A 324 -17.91 3.53 2.60
CA GLN A 324 -16.73 2.75 2.23
C GLN A 324 -15.72 2.71 3.38
N VAL A 325 -14.98 1.59 3.49
CA VAL A 325 -13.83 1.46 4.37
C VAL A 325 -12.66 0.76 3.67
N MET A 326 -11.44 1.02 4.14
CA MET A 326 -10.26 0.28 3.70
C MET A 326 -10.38 -1.19 4.09
N LEU A 327 -10.11 -2.10 3.14
CA LEU A 327 -10.20 -3.53 3.38
C LEU A 327 -8.92 -4.03 4.06
N ASN A 328 -9.00 -4.40 5.33
CA ASN A 328 -7.92 -5.06 6.04
C ASN A 328 -7.93 -6.57 5.72
N TYR A 329 -7.32 -6.96 4.60
CA TYR A 329 -7.29 -8.36 4.16
C TYR A 329 -6.68 -9.27 5.22
N ARG A 330 -7.26 -10.46 5.40
CA ARG A 330 -6.62 -11.60 6.03
C ARG A 330 -5.41 -12.01 5.18
N PRO A 331 -4.18 -12.01 5.70
CA PRO A 331 -3.03 -12.38 4.90
C PRO A 331 -3.10 -13.83 4.42
N TYR A 332 -2.90 -14.04 3.12
CA TYR A 332 -2.99 -15.34 2.48
C TYR A 332 -1.88 -15.55 1.44
N ARG A 333 -1.51 -16.81 1.22
CA ARG A 333 -0.67 -17.26 0.09
C ARG A 333 -1.43 -18.19 -0.83
N ASP A 334 -2.31 -19.01 -0.27
CA ASP A 334 -3.25 -19.86 -0.99
C ASP A 334 -4.66 -19.58 -0.46
N TYR A 335 -5.49 -18.94 -1.28
CA TYR A 335 -6.81 -18.49 -0.85
C TYR A 335 -7.71 -19.66 -0.41
N LYS A 336 -7.50 -20.87 -0.95
CA LYS A 336 -8.28 -22.07 -0.59
C LYS A 336 -7.89 -22.64 0.78
N LYS A 337 -6.75 -22.23 1.34
CA LYS A 337 -6.24 -22.70 2.64
C LYS A 337 -6.27 -21.63 3.72
N ASP A 338 -6.05 -20.37 3.34
CA ASP A 338 -5.70 -19.32 4.28
C ASP A 338 -6.84 -18.32 4.54
N ILE A 339 -7.89 -18.28 3.70
CA ILE A 339 -9.01 -17.32 3.87
C ILE A 339 -10.15 -17.95 4.67
N ALA A 340 -10.64 -19.09 4.21
CA ALA A 340 -11.76 -19.81 4.79
C ALA A 340 -11.58 -21.31 4.56
N GLN A 341 -12.32 -22.11 5.30
CA GLN A 341 -12.41 -23.53 4.98
C GLN A 341 -13.18 -23.73 3.68
N VAL A 342 -12.73 -24.64 2.82
CA VAL A 342 -13.34 -24.87 1.49
C VAL A 342 -13.83 -26.31 1.36
N LEU A 343 -15.02 -26.46 0.78
CA LEU A 343 -15.54 -27.71 0.26
C LEU A 343 -15.93 -27.49 -1.21
N SER A 344 -15.55 -28.40 -2.10
CA SER A 344 -16.17 -28.41 -3.43
C SER A 344 -17.65 -28.78 -3.32
N LEU A 345 -18.45 -28.36 -4.29
CA LEU A 345 -19.87 -28.71 -4.32
C LEU A 345 -20.06 -30.23 -4.35
N ARG A 346 -19.23 -30.96 -5.11
CA ARG A 346 -19.26 -32.43 -5.15
C ARG A 346 -18.99 -33.08 -3.80
N GLU A 347 -17.95 -32.67 -3.08
CA GLU A 347 -17.62 -33.20 -1.75
C GLU A 347 -18.76 -32.95 -0.76
N PHE A 348 -19.31 -31.73 -0.80
CA PHE A 348 -20.47 -31.38 0.01
C PHE A 348 -21.69 -32.27 -0.32
N LEU A 349 -22.02 -32.45 -1.60
CA LEU A 349 -23.16 -33.27 -2.01
C LEU A 349 -22.98 -34.76 -1.72
N LYS A 350 -21.74 -35.28 -1.76
CA LYS A 350 -21.42 -36.66 -1.33
C LYS A 350 -21.42 -36.84 0.19
N GLY A 351 -21.22 -35.76 0.95
CA GLY A 351 -21.15 -35.81 2.42
C GLY A 351 -19.77 -36.18 2.93
N GLU A 352 -18.72 -35.86 2.17
CA GLU A 352 -17.32 -36.17 2.47
C GLU A 352 -16.72 -35.13 3.44
N PHE A 353 -17.43 -34.80 4.52
CA PHE A 353 -16.97 -33.80 5.50
C PHE A 353 -17.60 -33.98 6.89
N PRO A 354 -16.92 -33.54 7.97
CA PRO A 354 -17.50 -33.48 9.32
C PRO A 354 -18.62 -32.43 9.43
N ALA A 355 -19.76 -32.78 10.02
CA ALA A 355 -20.92 -31.89 10.19
C ALA A 355 -20.59 -30.54 10.89
N GLN A 356 -19.61 -30.54 11.79
CA GLN A 356 -19.12 -29.35 12.50
C GLN A 356 -18.53 -28.28 11.57
N TRP A 357 -18.20 -28.62 10.32
CA TRP A 357 -17.72 -27.64 9.35
C TRP A 357 -18.82 -26.71 8.85
N VAL A 358 -20.09 -27.08 9.03
CA VAL A 358 -21.24 -26.28 8.55
C VAL A 358 -22.03 -25.68 9.71
N LYS A 359 -22.22 -26.45 10.78
CA LYS A 359 -23.04 -26.05 11.92
C LYS A 359 -22.55 -24.72 12.51
N ASP A 360 -23.49 -23.80 12.73
CA ASP A 360 -23.27 -22.53 13.42
C ASP A 360 -22.21 -21.61 12.76
N ARG A 361 -22.08 -21.71 11.43
CA ARG A 361 -21.13 -20.93 10.63
C ARG A 361 -21.81 -20.17 9.51
N ILE A 362 -21.09 -19.19 8.97
CA ILE A 362 -21.42 -18.53 7.72
C ILE A 362 -21.00 -19.46 6.59
N VAL A 363 -21.95 -19.87 5.75
CA VAL A 363 -21.67 -20.69 4.56
C VAL A 363 -21.83 -19.84 3.31
N LEU A 364 -20.72 -19.52 2.66
CA LEU A 364 -20.68 -18.83 1.38
C LEU A 364 -20.71 -19.85 0.25
N ILE A 365 -21.59 -19.66 -0.73
CA ILE A 365 -21.72 -20.50 -1.91
C ILE A 365 -21.42 -19.64 -3.12
N GLY A 366 -20.42 -20.00 -3.90
CA GLY A 366 -20.02 -19.22 -5.07
C GLY A 366 -19.16 -20.02 -6.05
N VAL A 367 -18.79 -19.38 -7.16
CA VAL A 367 -18.16 -20.03 -8.32
C VAL A 367 -16.66 -19.74 -8.40
N ASP A 368 -15.86 -20.73 -8.82
CA ASP A 368 -14.47 -20.54 -9.22
C ASP A 368 -14.42 -20.23 -10.72
N ASN A 369 -14.69 -18.97 -11.09
CA ASN A 369 -14.77 -18.54 -12.49
C ASN A 369 -13.91 -17.30 -12.77
N ASN A 370 -13.08 -17.38 -13.82
CA ASN A 370 -12.18 -16.31 -14.25
C ASN A 370 -12.89 -14.97 -14.52
N ASP A 371 -14.15 -14.99 -14.94
CA ASP A 371 -14.90 -13.74 -15.19
C ASP A 371 -15.35 -13.03 -13.90
N ASP A 372 -15.19 -13.68 -12.75
CA ASP A 372 -15.44 -13.14 -11.41
C ASP A 372 -14.15 -13.11 -10.58
N TYR A 373 -13.01 -12.98 -11.26
CA TYR A 373 -11.71 -12.82 -10.61
C TYR A 373 -11.39 -11.34 -10.41
N HIS A 374 -11.04 -11.00 -9.18
CA HIS A 374 -10.72 -9.64 -8.78
C HIS A 374 -9.24 -9.48 -8.48
N TYR A 375 -8.64 -8.36 -8.89
CA TYR A 375 -7.28 -8.05 -8.45
C TYR A 375 -7.31 -7.54 -7.02
N THR A 376 -6.36 -8.00 -6.22
CA THR A 376 -6.20 -7.67 -4.80
C THR A 376 -4.73 -7.38 -4.55
N PRO A 377 -4.36 -6.84 -3.37
CA PRO A 377 -2.97 -6.67 -3.01
C PRO A 377 -2.13 -7.95 -3.12
N TYR A 378 -2.70 -9.16 -3.16
CA TYR A 378 -1.95 -10.42 -3.22
C TYR A 378 -1.91 -11.04 -4.64
N THR A 379 -2.68 -10.52 -5.59
CA THR A 379 -2.77 -11.05 -6.95
C THR A 379 -2.08 -10.11 -7.94
N LYS A 380 -1.68 -10.61 -9.12
CA LYS A 380 -0.95 -9.82 -10.11
C LYS A 380 -1.49 -10.08 -11.51
N LYS A 381 -1.85 -8.99 -12.19
CA LYS A 381 -2.25 -8.98 -13.60
C LYS A 381 -1.16 -9.63 -14.47
N GLY A 382 -1.56 -10.60 -15.29
CA GLY A 382 -0.65 -11.33 -16.19
C GLY A 382 0.16 -12.48 -15.58
N ASN A 383 -0.01 -12.79 -14.28
CA ASN A 383 0.56 -13.99 -13.69
C ASN A 383 -0.47 -15.12 -13.67
N ALA A 384 -0.28 -16.17 -14.48
CA ALA A 384 -1.19 -17.32 -14.56
C ALA A 384 -1.38 -18.05 -13.22
N PHE A 385 -0.40 -17.98 -12.31
CA PHE A 385 -0.47 -18.62 -10.99
C PHE A 385 -1.21 -17.77 -9.95
N ASN A 386 -1.40 -16.47 -10.19
CA ASN A 386 -2.07 -15.51 -9.28
C ASN A 386 -2.97 -14.55 -10.10
N ALA A 387 -3.79 -15.11 -11.00
CA ALA A 387 -4.54 -14.35 -11.99
C ALA A 387 -5.66 -13.49 -11.40
N GLY A 388 -6.11 -13.78 -10.18
CA GLY A 388 -7.12 -13.01 -9.43
C GLY A 388 -7.69 -13.83 -8.28
N LEU A 389 -8.49 -13.18 -7.44
CA LEU A 389 -9.21 -13.81 -6.33
C LEU A 389 -10.67 -14.01 -6.75
N PRO A 390 -11.25 -15.23 -6.66
CA PRO A 390 -12.67 -15.41 -6.99
C PRO A 390 -13.56 -14.56 -6.07
N GLY A 391 -14.67 -14.02 -6.60
CA GLY A 391 -15.58 -13.11 -5.88
C GLY A 391 -16.03 -13.63 -4.53
N VAL A 392 -16.36 -14.92 -4.44
CA VAL A 392 -16.77 -15.56 -3.18
C VAL A 392 -15.71 -15.48 -2.08
N PHE A 393 -14.42 -15.56 -2.44
CA PHE A 393 -13.33 -15.41 -1.48
C PHE A 393 -13.06 -13.94 -1.14
N LEU A 394 -13.32 -13.03 -2.08
CA LEU A 394 -13.26 -11.59 -1.80
C LEU A 394 -14.38 -11.18 -0.82
N HIS A 395 -15.61 -11.66 -1.02
CA HIS A 395 -16.69 -11.46 -0.05
C HIS A 395 -16.39 -12.15 1.28
N ALA A 396 -15.76 -13.34 1.29
CA ALA A 396 -15.28 -13.96 2.53
C ALA A 396 -14.27 -13.06 3.28
N GLN A 397 -13.34 -12.41 2.56
CA GLN A 397 -12.41 -11.44 3.15
C GLN A 397 -13.13 -10.24 3.77
N MET A 398 -14.14 -9.69 3.08
CA MET A 398 -14.95 -8.57 3.57
C MET A 398 -15.76 -8.94 4.82
N VAL A 399 -16.45 -10.08 4.81
CA VAL A 399 -17.20 -10.59 5.98
C VAL A 399 -16.25 -10.80 7.15
N SER A 400 -15.13 -11.47 6.92
CA SER A 400 -14.11 -11.71 7.94
C SER A 400 -13.52 -10.42 8.51
N HIS A 401 -13.34 -9.39 7.67
CA HIS A 401 -12.91 -8.07 8.10
C HIS A 401 -13.92 -7.43 9.06
N ILE A 402 -15.21 -7.38 8.69
CA ILE A 402 -16.27 -6.80 9.54
C ILE A 402 -16.34 -7.53 10.88
N LEU A 403 -16.37 -8.86 10.86
CA LEU A 403 -16.45 -9.67 12.07
C LEU A 403 -15.24 -9.48 12.98
N ASP A 404 -14.02 -9.42 12.44
CA ASP A 404 -12.80 -9.20 13.24
C ASP A 404 -12.73 -7.81 13.85
N VAL A 405 -13.22 -6.80 13.13
CA VAL A 405 -13.28 -5.43 13.64
C VAL A 405 -14.30 -5.30 14.76
N VAL A 406 -15.49 -5.86 14.59
CA VAL A 406 -16.57 -5.79 15.60
C VAL A 406 -16.23 -6.59 16.85
N THR A 407 -15.54 -7.73 16.70
CA THR A 407 -15.12 -8.59 17.83
C THR A 407 -13.77 -8.17 18.43
N GLY A 408 -13.13 -7.10 17.92
CA GLY A 408 -11.86 -6.58 18.44
C GLY A 408 -10.62 -7.43 18.13
N GLN A 409 -10.71 -8.38 17.20
CA GLN A 409 -9.60 -9.24 16.80
C GLN A 409 -8.62 -8.55 15.83
N ARG A 410 -9.12 -7.70 14.91
CA ARG A 410 -8.30 -6.92 13.98
C ARG A 410 -8.83 -5.50 13.84
N PRO A 411 -7.95 -4.49 13.73
CA PRO A 411 -8.38 -3.10 13.62
C PRO A 411 -8.86 -2.77 12.20
N LEU A 412 -9.64 -1.70 12.09
CA LEU A 412 -9.77 -0.97 10.82
C LEU A 412 -8.41 -0.38 10.42
N ILE A 413 -8.16 -0.24 9.12
CA ILE A 413 -7.02 0.57 8.69
C ILE A 413 -7.36 2.03 8.97
N TRP A 414 -6.51 2.67 9.76
CA TRP A 414 -6.62 4.07 10.13
C TRP A 414 -5.44 4.86 9.58
N THR A 415 -5.64 6.15 9.37
CA THR A 415 -4.60 7.10 8.97
C THR A 415 -4.53 8.22 10.00
N TRP A 416 -3.47 9.01 9.98
CA TRP A 416 -3.46 10.23 10.78
C TRP A 416 -4.45 11.26 10.25
N LEU A 417 -4.81 12.18 11.14
CA LEU A 417 -5.34 13.48 10.73
C LEU A 417 -4.29 14.22 9.89
N TRP A 418 -4.75 15.12 9.04
CA TRP A 418 -3.90 15.85 8.09
C TRP A 418 -2.66 16.50 8.73
N TRP A 419 -2.77 17.02 9.97
CA TRP A 419 -1.65 17.65 10.67
C TRP A 419 -0.59 16.65 11.13
N GLY A 420 -0.98 15.40 11.42
CA GLY A 420 -0.05 14.33 11.79
C GLY A 420 0.84 13.96 10.62
N ASP A 421 0.27 13.88 9.42
CA ASP A 421 1.02 13.66 8.19
C ASP A 421 2.01 14.81 7.94
N VAL A 422 1.57 16.07 8.06
CA VAL A 422 2.47 17.24 7.90
C VAL A 422 3.62 17.21 8.90
N PHE A 423 3.33 16.92 10.17
CA PHE A 423 4.34 16.83 11.22
C PHE A 423 5.38 15.75 10.89
N TRP A 424 4.95 14.56 10.49
CA TRP A 424 5.83 13.45 10.15
C TRP A 424 6.71 13.73 8.94
N LEU A 425 6.16 14.32 7.88
CA LEU A 425 6.93 14.79 6.73
C LEU A 425 7.97 15.84 7.16
N GLY A 426 7.60 16.74 8.06
CA GLY A 426 8.52 17.71 8.65
C GLY A 426 9.68 17.06 9.41
N VAL A 427 9.41 16.03 10.23
CA VAL A 427 10.44 15.28 10.97
C VAL A 427 11.46 14.66 10.02
N TRP A 428 11.00 13.98 8.96
CA TRP A 428 11.90 13.34 7.99
C TRP A 428 12.65 14.32 7.10
N SER A 429 12.01 15.42 6.72
CA SER A 429 12.69 16.49 6.00
C SER A 429 13.77 17.18 6.84
N PHE A 430 13.50 17.38 8.14
CA PHE A 430 14.50 17.95 9.05
C PHE A 430 15.66 16.99 9.23
N ALA A 431 15.38 15.69 9.41
CA ALA A 431 16.40 14.66 9.52
C ALA A 431 17.33 14.63 8.28
N GLY A 432 16.78 14.64 7.06
CA GLY A 432 17.59 14.72 5.83
C GLY A 432 18.48 15.96 5.78
N SER A 433 17.87 17.14 5.99
CA SER A 433 18.61 18.42 6.04
C SER A 433 19.76 18.39 7.06
N TRP A 434 19.49 17.84 8.24
CA TRP A 434 20.44 17.76 9.34
C TRP A 434 21.60 16.80 9.05
N LEU A 435 21.28 15.61 8.52
CA LEU A 435 22.29 14.63 8.09
C LEU A 435 23.19 15.20 7.00
N THR A 436 22.63 15.96 6.05
CA THR A 436 23.39 16.61 4.99
C THR A 436 24.40 17.62 5.53
N TRP A 437 23.97 18.47 6.47
CA TRP A 437 24.87 19.40 7.15
C TRP A 437 25.97 18.69 7.95
N ILE A 438 25.65 17.64 8.70
CA ILE A 438 26.65 16.88 9.47
C ILE A 438 27.70 16.27 8.55
N ALA A 439 27.27 15.64 7.45
CA ALA A 439 28.20 15.03 6.50
C ALA A 439 29.10 16.08 5.85
N PHE A 440 28.55 17.24 5.48
CA PHE A 440 29.30 18.36 4.91
C PHE A 440 30.36 18.91 5.88
N LEU A 441 29.99 19.13 7.14
CA LEU A 441 30.91 19.63 8.18
C LEU A 441 32.03 18.63 8.51
N ARG A 442 31.77 17.32 8.37
CA ARG A 442 32.75 16.27 8.62
C ARG A 442 33.71 16.05 7.45
N ASN A 443 33.20 16.05 6.22
CA ASN A 443 33.96 15.68 5.03
C ASN A 443 33.73 16.67 3.88
N PHE A 444 34.70 17.55 3.68
CA PHE A 444 34.71 18.54 2.62
C PHE A 444 34.92 17.95 1.20
N TRP A 445 35.49 16.76 1.12
CA TRP A 445 35.79 16.11 -0.15
C TRP A 445 34.53 15.51 -0.79
N GLN A 446 34.11 16.07 -1.94
CA GLN A 446 32.87 15.75 -2.65
C GLN A 446 32.60 14.24 -2.83
N ARG A 447 33.63 13.43 -3.10
CA ARG A 447 33.45 11.97 -3.27
C ARG A 447 33.15 11.23 -1.97
N ARG A 448 33.71 11.66 -0.83
CA ARG A 448 33.44 11.03 0.48
C ARG A 448 32.08 11.49 1.03
N LEU A 449 31.70 12.73 0.76
CA LEU A 449 30.39 13.27 1.12
C LEU A 449 29.24 12.44 0.53
N ILE A 450 29.29 12.13 -0.77
CA ILE A 450 28.24 11.33 -1.44
C ILE A 450 28.10 9.94 -0.81
N LEU A 451 29.22 9.27 -0.49
CA LEU A 451 29.21 7.94 0.12
C LEU A 451 28.65 7.96 1.55
N GLU A 452 29.01 8.97 2.35
CA GLU A 452 28.47 9.11 3.71
C GLU A 452 26.97 9.44 3.68
N LEU A 453 26.54 10.36 2.80
CA LEU A 453 25.12 10.67 2.63
C LEU A 453 24.32 9.43 2.21
N ALA A 454 24.82 8.67 1.24
CA ALA A 454 24.17 7.43 0.81
C ALA A 454 24.04 6.43 1.98
N PHE A 455 25.07 6.32 2.81
CA PHE A 455 25.05 5.44 3.99
C PHE A 455 24.03 5.90 5.04
N PHE A 456 24.05 7.17 5.45
CA PHE A 456 23.12 7.70 6.45
C PHE A 456 21.67 7.72 5.95
N ASN A 457 21.45 8.04 4.68
CA ASN A 457 20.12 7.96 4.06
C ASN A 457 19.63 6.52 3.94
N GLY A 458 20.53 5.57 3.68
CA GLY A 458 20.19 4.14 3.73
C GLY A 458 19.67 3.73 5.11
N ILE A 459 20.34 4.18 6.18
CA ILE A 459 19.88 3.94 7.56
C ILE A 459 18.54 4.64 7.82
N ALA A 460 18.41 5.92 7.46
CA ALA A 460 17.18 6.68 7.64
C ALA A 460 15.99 6.02 6.92
N PHE A 461 16.20 5.53 5.69
CA PHE A 461 15.21 4.80 4.93
C PHE A 461 14.79 3.49 5.61
N ILE A 462 15.74 2.69 6.10
CA ILE A 462 15.44 1.44 6.83
C ILE A 462 14.62 1.74 8.09
N VAL A 463 15.02 2.76 8.84
CA VAL A 463 14.36 3.17 10.09
C VAL A 463 12.94 3.67 9.81
N LEU A 464 12.76 4.52 8.79
CA LEU A 464 11.46 4.97 8.32
C LEU A 464 10.57 3.79 7.87
N TYR A 465 11.11 2.90 7.06
CA TYR A 465 10.39 1.73 6.55
C TYR A 465 9.94 0.79 7.68
N VAL A 466 10.81 0.48 8.64
CA VAL A 466 10.48 -0.36 9.80
C VAL A 466 9.40 0.30 10.66
N MET A 467 9.45 1.62 10.85
CA MET A 467 8.38 2.34 11.55
C MET A 467 7.04 2.24 10.81
N CYS A 468 7.02 2.54 9.51
CA CYS A 468 5.80 2.44 8.69
C CYS A 468 5.24 1.01 8.70
N TRP A 469 6.08 -0.01 8.60
CA TRP A 469 5.67 -1.42 8.69
C TRP A 469 5.12 -1.78 10.08
N GLY A 470 5.75 -1.27 11.15
CA GLY A 470 5.29 -1.46 12.53
C GLY A 470 3.91 -0.85 12.78
N PHE A 471 3.69 0.40 12.35
CA PHE A 471 2.37 1.04 12.42
C PHE A 471 1.34 0.28 11.59
N PHE A 472 1.71 -0.16 10.38
CA PHE A 472 0.80 -0.90 9.51
C PHE A 472 0.35 -2.23 10.13
N SER A 473 1.21 -2.87 10.92
CA SER A 473 0.89 -4.10 11.65
C SER A 473 -0.20 -3.92 12.71
N ILE A 474 -0.43 -2.69 13.20
CA ILE A 474 -1.52 -2.31 14.10
C ILE A 474 -2.63 -1.51 13.39
N GLY A 475 -2.69 -1.59 12.06
CA GLY A 475 -3.70 -0.91 11.23
C GLY A 475 -3.37 0.52 10.83
N GLY A 476 -2.23 1.09 11.25
CA GLY A 476 -1.84 2.45 10.93
C GLY A 476 -1.16 2.58 9.57
N TRP A 477 -1.83 3.19 8.60
CA TRP A 477 -1.23 3.51 7.30
C TRP A 477 -0.71 4.95 7.29
N ILE A 478 0.62 5.07 7.31
CA ILE A 478 1.36 6.34 7.44
C ILE A 478 2.19 6.58 6.18
N PRO A 479 2.39 7.85 5.74
CA PRO A 479 3.04 8.18 4.48
C PRO A 479 4.53 7.79 4.42
N LEU A 480 4.83 6.61 3.86
CA LEU A 480 6.21 6.17 3.60
C LEU A 480 6.82 6.94 2.41
N VAL A 481 6.19 6.84 1.22
CA VAL A 481 6.73 7.42 -0.02
C VAL A 481 6.91 8.93 0.07
N PRO A 482 5.93 9.71 0.56
CA PRO A 482 6.12 11.16 0.70
C PRO A 482 7.27 11.50 1.66
N SER A 483 7.46 10.71 2.73
CA SER A 483 8.59 10.91 3.67
C SER A 483 9.94 10.70 3.00
N VAL A 484 10.09 9.64 2.19
CA VAL A 484 11.31 9.39 1.41
C VAL A 484 11.60 10.56 0.46
N ILE A 485 10.58 11.07 -0.22
CA ILE A 485 10.71 12.22 -1.13
C ILE A 485 11.14 13.47 -0.36
N THR A 486 10.60 13.72 0.84
CA THR A 486 11.02 14.89 1.64
C THR A 486 12.50 14.82 2.06
N ILE A 487 13.02 13.64 2.39
CA ILE A 487 14.44 13.44 2.71
C ILE A 487 15.29 13.80 1.49
N VAL A 488 14.99 13.21 0.33
CA VAL A 488 15.77 13.44 -0.90
C VAL A 488 15.72 14.90 -1.34
N LEU A 489 14.55 15.54 -1.31
CA LEU A 489 14.41 16.95 -1.66
C LEU A 489 15.16 17.86 -0.68
N ALA A 490 15.14 17.55 0.61
CA ALA A 490 15.88 18.28 1.63
C ALA A 490 17.39 18.22 1.39
N ASP A 491 17.92 17.02 1.12
CA ASP A 491 19.34 16.82 0.84
C ASP A 491 19.80 17.60 -0.39
N VAL A 492 19.05 17.49 -1.50
CA VAL A 492 19.35 18.22 -2.74
C VAL A 492 19.32 19.73 -2.50
N THR A 493 18.35 20.23 -1.73
CA THR A 493 18.20 21.67 -1.46
C THR A 493 19.35 22.20 -0.61
N ILE A 494 19.76 21.48 0.44
CA ILE A 494 20.91 21.87 1.27
C ILE A 494 22.22 21.81 0.47
N MET A 495 22.42 20.76 -0.33
CA MET A 495 23.60 20.66 -1.19
C MET A 495 23.67 21.83 -2.18
N ALA A 496 22.55 22.19 -2.82
CA ALA A 496 22.50 23.35 -3.70
C ALA A 496 22.78 24.66 -2.95
N TYR A 497 22.24 24.82 -1.73
CA TYR A 497 22.52 25.98 -0.88
C TYR A 497 24.01 26.12 -0.57
N ILE A 498 24.67 25.03 -0.17
CA ILE A 498 26.11 25.01 0.16
C ILE A 498 26.95 25.40 -1.07
N VAL A 499 26.63 24.84 -2.24
CA VAL A 499 27.34 25.15 -3.50
C VAL A 499 27.17 26.61 -3.90
N LEU A 500 25.93 27.13 -3.86
CA LEU A 500 25.60 28.50 -4.30
C LEU A 500 26.09 29.57 -3.33
N SER A 501 26.09 29.29 -2.03
CA SER A 501 26.61 30.20 -1.00
C SER A 501 28.13 30.31 -1.00
N LYS A 502 28.83 29.53 -1.86
CA LYS A 502 30.29 29.40 -1.88
C LYS A 502 30.85 29.04 -0.51
N GLU A 503 30.11 28.22 0.25
CA GLU A 503 30.62 27.62 1.49
C GLU A 503 31.54 26.41 1.21
N LEU A 504 31.80 26.12 -0.08
CA LEU A 504 32.77 25.17 -0.63
C LEU A 504 34.20 25.71 -0.79
#